data_AF-A0A3D1ZKU8-F1
#
_entry.id   AF-A0A3D1ZKU8-F1
#
_cell.length_a   1.000
_cell.length_b   1.000
_cell.length_c   1.000
_cell.angle_alpha   90.00
_cell.angle_beta   90.00
_cell.angle_gamma   90.00
#
_symmetry.space_group_name_H-M   'P 1'
#
loop_
_entity.id
_entity.type
_entity.pdbx_description
1 polymer ?
#
loop_
_entity_poly.entity_id
_entity_poly.type
_entity_poly.pdbx_seq_one_letter_code
_entity_poly.pdbx_strand_id
1 'polypeptide(L)'
;MKWTSAVSEHRFLKYAVAECAVEIKEALGDQSADLLVVFVSAHHAARYDELPGLVRELAGDGVLIGCSGGGIIGAGREVEQSPGFAMAAAVLPDVTLSPFHIEDSDLPDGDAPPGDWQAIIGASTSDGPHMLILADPFSLRGENLLAGLDYAFPRAAKIGGLASGGNQPQANALFAGESVHRTGAVGVAM
;
A
#
# COMPACT_ATOMS: atom_id res chain seq x y z
N MET A 1 -8.70 7.25 16.64
CA MET A 1 -7.75 7.00 15.53
C MET A 1 -6.37 7.47 15.96
N LYS A 2 -5.35 6.63 15.78
CA LYS A 2 -3.95 6.94 16.13
C LYS A 2 -3.06 6.56 14.94
N TRP A 3 -2.13 7.43 14.58
CA TRP A 3 -1.15 7.20 13.52
C TRP A 3 0.26 7.33 14.08
N THR A 4 1.15 6.49 13.58
CA THR A 4 2.59 6.58 13.84
C THR A 4 3.36 6.14 12.60
N SER A 5 4.61 6.56 12.47
CA SER A 5 5.48 6.18 11.36
C SER A 5 6.92 6.06 11.81
N ALA A 6 7.68 5.18 11.18
CA ALA A 6 9.10 4.97 11.38
C ALA A 6 9.82 4.84 10.02
N VAL A 7 11.14 5.07 10.03
CA VAL A 7 11.99 4.89 8.85
C VAL A 7 13.36 4.35 9.26
N SER A 8 13.87 3.41 8.47
CA SER A 8 15.18 2.79 8.66
C SER A 8 16.02 2.88 7.39
N GLU A 9 17.33 3.03 7.58
CA GLU A 9 18.35 3.02 6.52
C GLU A 9 19.16 1.70 6.51
N HIS A 10 18.67 0.68 7.22
CA HIS A 10 19.44 -0.53 7.45
C HIS A 10 19.57 -1.37 6.17
N ARG A 11 20.80 -1.71 5.78
CA ARG A 11 21.12 -2.41 4.51
C ARG A 11 20.49 -3.79 4.31
N PHE A 12 20.02 -4.42 5.38
CA PHE A 12 19.37 -5.73 5.35
C PHE A 12 17.90 -5.57 5.72
N LEU A 13 17.00 -6.00 4.83
CA LEU A 13 15.57 -5.75 4.93
C LEU A 13 14.97 -6.21 6.27
N LYS A 14 15.31 -7.42 6.74
CA LYS A 14 14.80 -7.94 8.02
C LYS A 14 15.08 -7.00 9.19
N TYR A 15 16.28 -6.43 9.27
CA TYR A 15 16.61 -5.50 10.36
C TYR A 15 15.96 -4.14 10.16
N ALA A 16 15.80 -3.66 8.91
CA ALA A 16 15.09 -2.42 8.64
C ALA A 16 13.61 -2.49 9.06
N VAL A 17 12.95 -3.62 8.76
CA VAL A 17 11.57 -3.90 9.21
C VAL A 17 11.52 -4.02 10.73
N ALA A 18 12.49 -4.71 11.35
CA ALA A 18 12.53 -4.87 12.81
C ALA A 18 12.69 -3.54 13.55
N GLU A 19 13.59 -2.67 13.09
CA GLU A 19 13.78 -1.32 13.66
C GLU A 19 12.49 -0.50 13.59
N CYS A 20 11.85 -0.46 12.42
CA CYS A 20 10.58 0.25 12.27
C CYS A 20 9.48 -0.38 13.13
N ALA A 21 9.42 -1.71 13.23
CA ALA A 21 8.42 -2.41 14.02
C ALA A 21 8.55 -2.12 15.52
N VAL A 22 9.78 -1.99 16.04
CA VAL A 22 10.02 -1.58 17.43
C VAL A 22 9.47 -0.18 17.68
N GLU A 23 9.85 0.80 16.87
CA GLU A 23 9.38 2.19 17.01
C GLU A 23 7.85 2.30 16.93
N ILE A 24 7.24 1.58 15.98
CA ILE A 24 5.78 1.55 15.81
C ILE A 24 5.11 0.94 17.04
N LYS A 25 5.59 -0.20 17.55
CA LYS A 25 5.03 -0.87 18.73
C LYS A 25 5.16 -0.01 19.98
N GLU A 26 6.32 0.60 20.20
CA GLU A 26 6.53 1.54 21.30
C GLU A 26 5.57 2.72 21.23
N ALA A 27 5.39 3.29 20.03
CA ALA A 27 4.47 4.40 19.83
C ALA A 27 3.00 3.98 20.03
N LEU A 28 2.60 2.76 19.63
CA LEU A 28 1.23 2.26 19.77
C LEU A 28 0.90 1.79 21.20
N GLY A 29 1.87 1.30 21.96
CA GLY A 29 1.67 0.72 23.29
C GLY A 29 0.99 -0.65 23.19
N ASP A 30 -0.05 -0.87 24.00
CA ASP A 30 -0.80 -2.14 24.01
C ASP A 30 -1.78 -2.30 22.83
N GLN A 31 -1.87 -1.30 21.94
CA GLN A 31 -2.75 -1.32 20.77
C GLN A 31 -2.06 -2.03 19.60
N SER A 32 -2.83 -2.80 18.84
CA SER A 32 -2.39 -3.40 17.57
C SER A 32 -2.79 -2.50 16.41
N ALA A 33 -1.96 -2.43 15.37
CA ALA A 33 -2.28 -1.69 14.15
C ALA A 33 -3.32 -2.44 13.32
N ASP A 34 -4.33 -1.73 12.84
CA ASP A 34 -5.34 -2.24 11.90
C ASP A 34 -4.86 -2.11 10.45
N LEU A 35 -4.09 -1.07 10.15
CA LEU A 35 -3.50 -0.79 8.84
C LEU A 35 -1.99 -0.54 8.96
N LEU A 36 -1.22 -1.14 8.06
CA LEU A 36 0.21 -0.95 7.88
C LEU A 36 0.47 -0.50 6.44
N VAL A 37 1.06 0.69 6.28
CA VAL A 37 1.46 1.23 4.97
C VAL A 37 2.97 1.22 4.86
N VAL A 38 3.53 0.52 3.89
CA VAL A 38 4.98 0.36 3.76
C VAL A 38 5.52 0.89 2.44
N PHE A 39 6.74 1.43 2.51
CA PHE A 39 7.52 1.84 1.35
C PHE A 39 8.92 1.27 1.46
N VAL A 40 9.44 0.68 0.38
CA VAL A 40 10.75 0.00 0.38
C VAL A 40 11.58 0.41 -0.84
N SER A 41 12.85 0.73 -0.61
CA SER A 41 13.75 1.15 -1.69
C SER A 41 14.17 -0.03 -2.59
N ALA A 42 14.52 0.28 -3.84
CA ALA A 42 15.06 -0.69 -4.81
C ALA A 42 16.32 -1.44 -4.33
N HIS A 43 17.05 -0.92 -3.34
CA HIS A 43 18.19 -1.61 -2.72
C HIS A 43 17.80 -2.95 -2.06
N HIS A 44 16.52 -3.14 -1.74
CA HIS A 44 15.98 -4.38 -1.18
C HIS A 44 15.22 -5.24 -2.20
N ALA A 45 15.27 -4.92 -3.50
CA ALA A 45 14.45 -5.56 -4.53
C ALA A 45 14.54 -7.09 -4.56
N ALA A 46 15.74 -7.64 -4.30
CA ALA A 46 15.96 -9.09 -4.24
C ALA A 46 15.20 -9.81 -3.11
N ARG A 47 14.57 -9.08 -2.19
CA ARG A 47 13.91 -9.58 -0.98
C ARG A 47 12.45 -9.09 -0.85
N TYR A 48 11.91 -8.43 -1.88
CA TYR A 48 10.53 -7.92 -1.83
C TYR A 48 9.50 -9.01 -1.55
N ASP A 49 9.69 -10.21 -2.10
CA ASP A 49 8.76 -11.34 -1.91
C ASP A 49 8.67 -11.80 -0.43
N GLU A 50 9.65 -11.43 0.40
CA GLU A 50 9.65 -11.74 1.83
C GLU A 50 9.03 -10.64 2.69
N LEU A 51 8.80 -9.45 2.12
CA LEU A 51 8.39 -8.27 2.88
C LEU A 51 7.07 -8.48 3.64
N PRO A 52 5.99 -9.02 3.03
CA PRO A 52 4.75 -9.22 3.77
C PRO A 52 4.92 -10.15 4.98
N GLY A 53 5.67 -11.24 4.81
CA GLY A 53 5.97 -12.18 5.91
C GLY A 53 6.78 -11.53 7.04
N LEU A 54 7.77 -10.72 6.70
CA LEU A 54 8.57 -9.98 7.68
C LEU A 54 7.75 -8.95 8.45
N VAL A 55 6.92 -8.18 7.75
CA VAL A 55 6.03 -7.18 8.39
C VAL A 55 5.04 -7.88 9.31
N ARG A 56 4.45 -9.00 8.87
CA ARG A 56 3.54 -9.79 9.70
C ARG A 56 4.22 -10.35 10.96
N GLU A 57 5.40 -10.97 10.80
CA GLU A 57 6.20 -11.52 11.90
C GLU A 57 6.57 -10.44 12.93
N LEU A 58 6.99 -9.26 12.46
CA LEU A 58 7.65 -8.27 13.31
C LEU A 58 6.74 -7.14 13.77
N ALA A 59 5.76 -6.72 12.97
CA ALA A 59 4.89 -5.58 13.24
C ALA A 59 3.46 -6.00 13.66
N GLY A 60 2.96 -7.15 13.20
CA GLY A 60 1.65 -7.70 13.57
C GLY A 60 0.73 -7.97 12.37
N ASP A 61 -0.52 -8.36 12.65
CA ASP A 61 -1.50 -8.85 11.66
C ASP A 61 -2.36 -7.75 10.99
N GLY A 62 -1.98 -6.48 11.08
CA GLY A 62 -2.70 -5.39 10.42
C GLY A 62 -2.72 -5.56 8.90
N VAL A 63 -3.75 -5.00 8.24
CA VAL A 63 -3.86 -5.01 6.78
C VAL A 63 -2.65 -4.30 6.18
N LEU A 64 -1.86 -5.03 5.38
CA LEU A 64 -0.68 -4.48 4.72
C LEU A 64 -1.05 -3.90 3.36
N ILE A 65 -0.61 -2.68 3.10
CA ILE A 65 -0.58 -2.07 1.77
C ILE A 65 0.76 -1.37 1.56
N GLY A 66 1.30 -1.35 0.34
CA GLY A 66 2.55 -0.64 0.11
C GLY A 66 3.08 -0.78 -1.30
N CYS A 67 4.21 -0.12 -1.55
CA CYS A 67 4.92 -0.28 -2.82
C CYS A 67 6.43 -0.03 -2.69
N SER A 68 7.16 -0.35 -3.75
CA SER A 68 8.53 0.10 -3.90
C SER A 68 8.61 1.61 -4.16
N GLY A 69 9.72 2.23 -3.75
CA GLY A 69 10.01 3.65 -3.97
C GLY A 69 11.45 3.90 -4.43
N GLY A 70 11.66 4.99 -5.18
CA GLY A 70 12.99 5.50 -5.53
C GLY A 70 13.64 6.24 -4.35
N GLY A 71 12.86 7.07 -3.66
CA GLY A 71 13.18 7.67 -2.36
C GLY A 71 12.15 7.22 -1.34
N ILE A 72 12.56 7.12 -0.07
CA ILE A 72 11.73 6.60 1.02
C ILE A 72 11.58 7.65 2.09
N ILE A 73 10.33 8.04 2.38
CA ILE A 73 10.01 9.06 3.37
C ILE A 73 9.19 8.43 4.50
N GLY A 74 9.58 8.70 5.73
CA GLY A 74 8.86 8.28 6.93
C GLY A 74 9.35 9.05 8.16
N ALA A 75 8.49 9.23 9.16
CA ALA A 75 8.84 9.93 10.40
C ALA A 75 9.49 11.32 10.19
N GLY A 76 9.07 12.05 9.14
CA GLY A 76 9.61 13.37 8.81
C GLY A 76 11.04 13.37 8.26
N ARG A 77 11.57 12.21 7.85
CA ARG A 77 12.90 12.03 7.26
C ARG A 77 12.78 11.39 5.88
N GLU A 78 13.70 11.77 5.02
CA GLU A 78 13.81 11.25 3.65
C GLU A 78 15.13 10.49 3.50
N VAL A 79 15.05 9.34 2.84
CA VAL A 79 16.15 8.43 2.54
C VAL A 79 16.22 8.25 1.03
N GLU A 80 17.28 8.79 0.43
CA GLU A 80 17.56 8.69 -1.00
C GLU A 80 18.95 8.10 -1.26
N GLN A 81 19.11 7.40 -2.39
CA GLN A 81 20.40 6.82 -2.82
C GLN A 81 21.05 5.88 -1.80
N SER A 82 20.26 5.34 -0.87
CA SER A 82 20.68 4.35 0.12
C SER A 82 19.54 3.37 0.41
N PRO A 83 19.83 2.20 1.02
CA PRO A 83 18.78 1.29 1.45
C PRO A 83 17.82 1.99 2.43
N GLY A 84 16.54 2.04 2.07
CA GLY A 84 15.49 2.65 2.86
C GLY A 84 14.27 1.74 3.00
N PHE A 85 13.67 1.77 4.18
CA PHE A 85 12.37 1.18 4.49
C PHE A 85 11.59 2.12 5.41
N ALA A 86 10.35 2.43 5.07
CA ALA A 86 9.43 3.19 5.91
C ALA A 86 8.15 2.41 6.15
N MET A 87 7.60 2.58 7.35
CA MET A 87 6.33 1.98 7.74
C MET A 87 5.51 3.01 8.51
N ALA A 88 4.27 3.23 8.06
CA ALA A 88 3.24 3.91 8.83
C ALA A 88 2.24 2.88 9.35
N ALA A 89 1.73 3.11 10.55
CA ALA A 89 0.74 2.24 11.17
C ALA A 89 -0.42 3.06 11.73
N ALA A 90 -1.63 2.53 11.62
CA ALA A 90 -2.84 3.16 12.11
C ALA A 90 -3.68 2.22 12.96
N VAL A 91 -4.26 2.77 14.04
CA VAL A 91 -5.34 2.16 14.81
C VAL A 91 -6.65 2.84 14.39
N LEU A 92 -7.52 2.07 13.77
CA LEU A 92 -8.74 2.45 13.04
C LEU A 92 -9.95 1.70 13.64
N PRO A 93 -10.38 2.03 14.87
CA PRO A 93 -11.56 1.39 15.45
C PRO A 93 -12.80 1.68 14.62
N ASP A 94 -13.66 0.67 14.48
CA ASP A 94 -14.93 0.73 13.75
C ASP A 94 -14.79 0.99 12.23
N VAL A 95 -13.60 0.78 11.66
CA VAL A 95 -13.34 0.90 10.22
C VAL A 95 -13.18 -0.50 9.61
N THR A 96 -13.91 -0.77 8.52
CA THR A 96 -13.76 -2.03 7.77
C THR A 96 -12.72 -1.83 6.67
N LEU A 97 -11.60 -2.55 6.77
CA LEU A 97 -10.53 -2.48 5.77
C LEU A 97 -10.67 -3.61 4.76
N SER A 98 -10.83 -3.26 3.49
CA SER A 98 -10.94 -4.22 2.39
C SER A 98 -9.79 -4.02 1.40
N PRO A 99 -8.69 -4.79 1.52
CA PRO A 99 -7.59 -4.72 0.57
C PRO A 99 -8.00 -5.32 -0.78
N PHE A 100 -7.50 -4.75 -1.86
CA PHE A 100 -7.75 -5.22 -3.22
C PHE A 100 -6.49 -5.11 -4.10
N HIS A 101 -6.46 -5.90 -5.16
CA HIS A 101 -5.49 -5.82 -6.25
C HIS A 101 -6.26 -5.88 -7.57
N ILE A 102 -5.87 -5.02 -8.52
CA ILE A 102 -6.55 -4.85 -9.81
C ILE A 102 -5.48 -4.83 -10.90
N GLU A 103 -5.64 -5.68 -11.92
CA GLU A 103 -4.84 -5.62 -13.15
C GLU A 103 -5.53 -4.73 -14.20
N ASP A 104 -4.77 -4.24 -15.18
CA ASP A 104 -5.31 -3.42 -16.27
C ASP A 104 -6.36 -4.17 -17.12
N SER A 105 -6.24 -5.50 -17.19
CA SER A 105 -7.23 -6.36 -17.84
C SER A 105 -8.54 -6.50 -17.08
N ASP A 106 -8.55 -6.19 -15.79
CA ASP A 106 -9.74 -6.28 -14.95
C ASP A 106 -10.56 -4.99 -14.99
N LEU A 107 -10.00 -3.90 -15.55
CA LEU A 107 -10.67 -2.63 -15.66
C LEU A 107 -11.91 -2.76 -16.57
N PRO A 108 -13.10 -2.42 -16.06
CA PRO A 108 -14.29 -2.33 -16.89
C PRO A 108 -14.07 -1.33 -18.03
N ASP A 109 -14.84 -1.49 -19.10
CA ASP A 109 -14.85 -0.49 -20.15
C ASP A 109 -15.44 0.85 -19.65
N GLY A 110 -15.23 1.91 -20.44
CA GLY A 110 -15.67 3.26 -20.05
C GLY A 110 -17.19 3.44 -20.00
N ASP A 111 -17.96 2.53 -20.60
CA ASP A 111 -19.41 2.55 -20.63
C ASP A 111 -20.03 1.63 -19.57
N ALA A 112 -19.19 0.91 -18.81
CA ALA A 112 -19.61 -0.06 -17.82
C ALA A 112 -20.39 0.61 -16.68
N PRO A 113 -21.45 -0.04 -16.16
CA PRO A 113 -22.23 0.50 -15.07
C PRO A 113 -21.40 0.58 -13.77
N PRO A 114 -21.77 1.47 -12.81
CA PRO A 114 -21.10 1.59 -11.51
C PRO A 114 -20.93 0.27 -10.75
N GLY A 115 -21.84 -0.69 -10.95
CA GLY A 115 -21.81 -1.99 -10.29
C GLY A 115 -20.57 -2.83 -10.62
N ASP A 116 -20.04 -2.71 -11.84
CA ASP A 116 -18.88 -3.49 -12.27
C ASP A 116 -17.61 -2.97 -11.59
N TRP A 117 -17.49 -1.64 -11.47
CA TRP A 117 -16.44 -0.97 -10.71
C TRP A 117 -16.54 -1.24 -9.19
N GLN A 118 -17.75 -1.38 -8.66
CA GLN A 118 -17.95 -1.78 -7.26
C GLN A 118 -17.51 -3.22 -7.01
N ALA A 119 -17.73 -4.11 -7.97
CA ALA A 119 -17.36 -5.51 -7.87
C ALA A 119 -15.84 -5.71 -7.80
N ILE A 120 -15.05 -4.96 -8.60
CA ILE A 120 -13.58 -5.08 -8.57
C ILE A 120 -12.95 -4.54 -7.27
N ILE A 121 -13.61 -3.58 -6.61
CA ILE A 121 -13.17 -3.05 -5.31
C ILE A 121 -13.67 -3.94 -4.15
N GLY A 122 -14.76 -4.66 -4.35
CA GLY A 122 -15.40 -5.45 -3.31
C GLY A 122 -16.15 -4.61 -2.27
N ALA A 123 -16.48 -3.36 -2.59
CA ALA A 123 -17.17 -2.44 -1.68
C ALA A 123 -18.46 -1.87 -2.27
N SER A 124 -19.48 -1.70 -1.44
CA SER A 124 -20.78 -1.17 -1.85
C SER A 124 -20.81 0.37 -1.81
N THR A 125 -21.68 0.99 -2.62
CA THR A 125 -21.87 2.46 -2.58
C THR A 125 -22.60 2.96 -1.35
N SER A 126 -23.32 2.10 -0.63
CA SER A 126 -23.97 2.48 0.64
C SER A 126 -22.97 2.92 1.70
N ASP A 127 -21.74 2.40 1.65
CA ASP A 127 -20.71 2.65 2.65
C ASP A 127 -19.87 3.90 2.34
N GLY A 128 -19.85 4.35 1.08
CA GLY A 128 -19.06 5.52 0.64
C GLY A 128 -17.56 5.45 1.01
N PRO A 129 -16.87 4.33 0.76
CA PRO A 129 -15.55 4.07 1.29
C PRO A 129 -14.50 5.03 0.72
N HIS A 130 -13.62 5.53 1.57
CA HIS A 130 -12.39 6.18 1.16
C HIS A 130 -11.37 5.13 0.71
N MET A 131 -10.46 5.50 -0.18
CA MET A 131 -9.52 4.55 -0.79
C MET A 131 -8.10 5.08 -0.73
N LEU A 132 -7.18 4.22 -0.30
CA LEU A 132 -5.74 4.40 -0.51
C LEU A 132 -5.31 3.47 -1.64
N ILE A 133 -4.72 4.02 -2.72
CA ILE A 133 -4.39 3.28 -3.94
C ILE A 133 -2.92 3.52 -4.32
N LEU A 134 -2.18 2.45 -4.58
CA LEU A 134 -0.80 2.48 -5.08
C LEU A 134 -0.75 1.70 -6.39
N ALA A 135 -0.32 2.34 -7.48
CA ALA A 135 -0.30 1.74 -8.81
C ALA A 135 1.12 1.62 -9.37
N ASP A 136 1.37 0.58 -10.17
CA ASP A 136 2.56 0.49 -10.98
C ASP A 136 2.37 1.29 -12.29
N PRO A 137 3.21 2.31 -12.55
CA PRO A 137 3.04 3.18 -13.72
C PRO A 137 3.35 2.51 -15.06
N PHE A 138 3.94 1.31 -15.06
CA PHE A 138 4.30 0.59 -16.28
C PHE A 138 3.22 -0.38 -16.76
N SER A 139 2.23 -0.71 -15.92
CA SER A 139 1.30 -1.81 -16.19
C SER A 139 -0.17 -1.46 -16.04
N LEU A 140 -0.52 -0.32 -15.42
CA LEU A 140 -1.90 0.10 -15.22
C LEU A 140 -2.16 1.50 -15.77
N ARG A 141 -3.27 1.66 -16.50
CA ARG A 141 -3.81 2.97 -16.88
C ARG A 141 -4.51 3.64 -15.69
N GLY A 142 -3.73 4.26 -14.81
CA GLY A 142 -4.23 4.89 -13.58
C GLY A 142 -5.34 5.94 -13.80
N GLU A 143 -5.30 6.68 -14.91
CA GLU A 143 -6.35 7.64 -15.27
C GLU A 143 -7.70 6.95 -15.52
N ASN A 144 -7.71 5.80 -16.19
CA ASN A 144 -8.93 5.03 -16.44
C ASN A 144 -9.49 4.46 -15.14
N LEU A 145 -8.63 3.93 -14.27
CA LEU A 145 -9.04 3.47 -12.94
C LEU A 145 -9.69 4.59 -12.14
N LEU A 146 -9.05 5.76 -12.04
CA LEU A 146 -9.60 6.89 -11.28
C LEU A 146 -10.92 7.39 -11.85
N ALA A 147 -11.05 7.51 -13.17
CA ALA A 147 -12.29 7.93 -13.81
C ALA A 147 -13.46 6.97 -13.51
N GLY A 148 -13.22 5.66 -13.58
CA GLY A 148 -14.20 4.64 -13.23
C GLY A 148 -14.60 4.66 -11.76
N LEU A 149 -13.63 4.85 -10.85
CA LEU A 149 -13.89 4.97 -9.42
C LEU A 149 -14.61 6.28 -9.05
N ASP A 150 -14.37 7.37 -9.76
CA ASP A 150 -15.11 8.63 -9.58
C ASP A 150 -16.57 8.50 -10.03
N TYR A 151 -16.80 7.77 -11.11
CA TYR A 151 -18.15 7.45 -11.56
C TYR A 151 -18.88 6.53 -10.57
N ALA A 152 -18.22 5.47 -10.10
CA ALA A 152 -18.83 4.48 -9.22
C ALA A 152 -18.96 4.92 -7.76
N PHE A 153 -18.02 5.73 -7.28
CA PHE A 153 -17.94 6.21 -5.90
C PHE A 153 -17.73 7.74 -5.85
N PRO A 154 -18.73 8.54 -6.24
CA PRO A 154 -18.55 9.99 -6.42
C PRO A 154 -18.28 10.77 -5.12
N ARG A 155 -18.56 10.17 -3.96
CA ARG A 155 -18.29 10.78 -2.63
C ARG A 155 -17.04 10.25 -1.95
N ALA A 156 -16.42 9.21 -2.51
CA ALA A 156 -15.21 8.61 -1.98
C ALA A 156 -14.00 9.49 -2.31
N ALA A 157 -13.28 9.95 -1.29
CA ALA A 157 -11.90 10.39 -1.46
C ALA A 157 -11.02 9.21 -1.90
N LYS A 158 -10.20 9.42 -2.92
CA LYS A 158 -9.13 8.51 -3.33
C LYS A 158 -7.80 9.23 -3.12
N ILE A 159 -6.93 8.63 -2.33
CA ILE A 159 -5.57 9.10 -2.07
C ILE A 159 -4.59 8.03 -2.51
N GLY A 160 -3.36 8.39 -2.86
CA GLY A 160 -2.47 7.40 -3.42
C GLY A 160 -1.21 7.95 -4.05
N GLY A 161 -0.55 7.07 -4.78
CA GLY A 161 0.69 7.35 -5.47
C GLY A 161 1.08 6.26 -6.46
N LEU A 162 2.22 6.46 -7.09
CA LEU A 162 2.80 5.51 -8.04
C LEU A 162 4.02 4.85 -7.45
N ALA A 163 4.16 3.55 -7.68
CA ALA A 163 5.37 2.81 -7.35
C ALA A 163 6.55 3.36 -8.14
N SER A 164 7.73 3.35 -7.52
CA SER A 164 8.97 3.80 -8.16
C SER A 164 10.17 3.00 -7.67
N GLY A 165 11.37 3.36 -8.14
CA GLY A 165 12.62 2.66 -7.86
C GLY A 165 12.95 1.57 -8.90
N GLY A 166 11.95 1.07 -9.63
CA GLY A 166 12.14 0.29 -10.84
C GLY A 166 12.26 1.16 -12.09
N ASN A 167 13.19 0.82 -12.99
CA ASN A 167 13.42 1.54 -14.24
C ASN A 167 12.84 0.82 -15.48
N GLN A 168 12.11 -0.28 -15.27
CA GLN A 168 11.53 -1.10 -16.32
C GLN A 168 10.27 -1.81 -15.81
N PRO A 169 9.39 -2.30 -16.70
CA PRO A 169 8.22 -3.08 -16.30
C PRO A 169 8.59 -4.22 -15.34
N GLN A 170 7.73 -4.49 -14.36
CA GLN A 170 7.87 -5.53 -13.33
C GLN A 170 9.06 -5.34 -12.36
N ALA A 171 9.83 -4.25 -12.47
CA ALA A 171 10.89 -3.95 -11.50
C ALA A 171 10.36 -3.36 -10.19
N ASN A 172 9.18 -2.72 -10.22
CA ASN A 172 8.49 -2.27 -9.04
C ASN A 172 7.85 -3.45 -8.29
N ALA A 173 7.47 -3.21 -7.03
CA ALA A 173 6.62 -4.13 -6.28
C ALA A 173 5.47 -3.35 -5.63
N LEU A 174 4.34 -4.03 -5.54
CA LEU A 174 3.15 -3.61 -4.83
C LEU A 174 2.84 -4.69 -3.78
N PHE A 175 2.44 -4.27 -2.58
CA PHE A 175 2.17 -5.17 -1.47
C PHE A 175 0.70 -5.01 -1.04
N ALA A 176 -0.02 -6.12 -0.92
CA ALA A 176 -1.40 -6.15 -0.45
C ALA A 176 -1.64 -7.42 0.38
N GLY A 177 -1.93 -7.26 1.67
CA GLY A 177 -2.04 -8.38 2.60
C GLY A 177 -0.76 -9.22 2.62
N GLU A 178 -0.87 -10.51 2.32
CA GLU A 178 0.27 -11.44 2.27
C GLU A 178 0.92 -11.54 0.87
N SER A 179 0.38 -10.82 -0.12
CA SER A 179 0.76 -10.96 -1.53
C SER A 179 1.70 -9.85 -1.99
N VAL A 180 2.57 -10.21 -2.94
CA VAL A 180 3.43 -9.28 -3.69
C VAL A 180 3.03 -9.31 -5.15
N HIS A 181 2.77 -8.13 -5.72
CA HIS A 181 2.38 -7.96 -7.12
C HIS A 181 3.44 -7.14 -7.86
N ARG A 182 3.62 -7.44 -9.14
CA ARG A 182 4.59 -6.75 -10.02
C ARG A 182 3.92 -5.83 -11.03
N THR A 183 2.60 -5.86 -11.07
CA THR A 183 1.74 -5.18 -12.03
C THR A 183 0.43 -4.74 -11.39
N GLY A 184 -0.26 -3.80 -12.03
CA GLY A 184 -1.59 -3.35 -11.65
C GLY A 184 -1.59 -2.24 -10.60
N ALA A 185 -2.63 -2.23 -9.76
CA ALA A 185 -2.72 -1.42 -8.57
C ALA A 185 -3.13 -2.27 -7.37
N VAL A 186 -2.62 -1.88 -6.20
CA VAL A 186 -3.10 -2.37 -4.92
C VAL A 186 -3.81 -1.22 -4.21
N GLY A 187 -4.81 -1.54 -3.40
CA GLY A 187 -5.41 -0.53 -2.54
C GLY A 187 -6.11 -1.13 -1.34
N VAL A 188 -6.65 -0.25 -0.52
CA VAL A 188 -7.55 -0.59 0.59
C VAL A 188 -8.72 0.38 0.58
N ALA A 189 -9.93 -0.16 0.57
CA ALA A 189 -11.17 0.57 0.79
C ALA A 189 -11.49 0.59 2.29
N MET A 190 -11.93 1.73 2.82
CA MET A 190 -12.15 1.99 4.24
C MET A 190 -13.27 2.97 4.55
#